data_AF-A0A8C3RNK0-F1
#
_entry.id   AF-A0A8C3RNK0-F1
#
_cell.length_a   1.000
_cell.length_b   1.000
_cell.length_c   1.000
_cell.angle_alpha   90.00
_cell.angle_beta   90.00
_cell.angle_gamma   90.00
#
_symmetry.space_group_name_H-M   'P 1'
#
loop_
_entity.id
_entity.type
_entity.pdbx_description
1 polymer ?
#
loop_
_entity_poly.entity_id
_entity_poly.type
_entity_poly.pdbx_seq_one_letter_code
_entity_poly.pdbx_strand_id
1 'polypeptide(L)'
;MAALTGSAGAAGLLPSLSVPGVTELKPLSRYEAMRLGPGWSHSCHAMLYAPNPGMLFGRIPLRYAVLMQMRFDGLLGFPGGFVDRRYWSLEDGLNRVLGLGLGCVRLTEADYLCSHLTEGPHRVVAHFYARQLTLEELHTIEICAVHSRDHGLEVMGMVRVPLYTQKDRMGGLPNFLGNSFIGTAKFQLLFALKVLNMVPEEKLAEAVAATQKQKKPAAEPAAVTAAVTAAVTTNVTAAVTAAVTTNVTAAVTTNVTAAVTANQMVAKPANELANQPLAVPAAEPVAEPAAEPMTEPAVESMAE
;
A
#
# COMPACT_ATOMS: atom_id res chain seq x y z
N MET A 1 23.91 8.78 35.34
CA MET A 1 24.40 9.69 34.28
C MET A 1 25.74 9.18 33.80
N ALA A 2 25.91 8.96 32.50
CA ALA A 2 27.21 8.79 31.85
C ALA A 2 27.10 9.51 30.51
N ALA A 3 27.66 10.73 30.44
CA ALA A 3 27.65 11.50 29.21
C ALA A 3 28.69 10.91 28.26
N LEU A 4 28.25 10.39 27.12
CA LEU A 4 29.14 10.09 26.00
C LEU A 4 29.58 11.40 25.36
N THR A 5 30.67 11.97 25.88
CA THR A 5 31.35 13.11 25.26
C THR A 5 31.94 12.67 23.93
N GLY A 6 31.31 13.06 22.83
CA GLY A 6 31.75 12.73 21.48
C GLY A 6 33.14 13.28 21.19
N SER A 7 34.12 12.38 21.06
CA SER A 7 35.48 12.70 20.64
C SER A 7 35.48 13.02 19.14
N ALA A 8 35.49 14.30 18.79
CA ALA A 8 35.84 14.72 17.44
C ALA A 8 37.32 14.38 17.17
N GLY A 9 37.60 13.56 16.15
CA GLY A 9 38.99 13.33 15.68
C GLY A 9 39.49 11.88 15.70
N ALA A 10 38.79 10.96 15.03
CA ALA A 10 39.43 9.78 14.45
C ALA A 10 38.70 9.38 13.16
N ALA A 11 39.43 9.22 12.06
CA ALA A 11 38.89 8.69 10.81
C ALA A 11 38.77 7.15 10.90
N GLY A 12 37.97 6.66 11.84
CA GLY A 12 37.57 5.27 11.87
C GLY A 12 36.71 4.95 10.65
N LEU A 13 36.96 3.82 9.98
CA LEU A 13 36.02 3.31 9.00
C LEU A 13 34.66 3.13 9.67
N LEU A 14 33.59 3.59 8.99
CA LEU A 14 32.23 3.24 9.40
C LEU A 14 32.12 1.70 9.45
N PRO A 15 31.56 1.12 10.53
CA PRO A 15 31.45 -0.33 10.66
C PRO A 15 30.55 -0.89 9.56
N SER A 16 30.88 -2.06 9.02
CA SER A 16 30.01 -2.77 8.08
C SER A 16 28.73 -3.26 8.77
N LEU A 17 27.62 -3.29 8.03
CA LEU A 17 26.38 -3.90 8.52
C LEU A 17 26.57 -5.41 8.72
N SER A 18 27.24 -6.08 7.77
CA SER A 18 27.61 -7.51 7.78
C SER A 18 26.45 -8.51 7.95
N VAL A 19 25.20 -8.04 7.87
CA VAL A 19 23.99 -8.86 7.93
C VAL A 19 23.78 -9.59 6.58
N PRO A 20 23.82 -10.95 6.54
CA PRO A 20 23.66 -11.69 5.30
C PRO A 20 22.32 -11.43 4.63
N GLY A 21 22.33 -11.25 3.30
CA GLY A 21 21.12 -11.04 2.52
C GLY A 21 20.62 -9.58 2.44
N VAL A 22 21.40 -8.63 2.96
CA VAL A 22 21.25 -7.20 2.73
C VAL A 22 22.45 -6.73 1.92
N THR A 23 22.23 -5.92 0.87
CA THR A 23 23.34 -5.33 0.11
C THR A 23 24.05 -4.28 0.95
N GLU A 24 25.38 -4.36 1.01
CA GLU A 24 26.21 -3.36 1.69
C GLU A 24 26.32 -2.09 0.83
N LEU A 25 25.96 -0.95 1.43
CA LEU A 25 26.15 0.33 0.76
C LEU A 25 27.57 0.85 1.01
N LYS A 26 28.18 1.46 0.00
CA LYS A 26 29.51 2.04 0.15
C LYS A 26 29.48 3.21 1.15
N PRO A 27 30.17 3.12 2.31
CA PRO A 27 30.24 4.21 3.26
C PRO A 27 31.04 5.38 2.70
N LEU A 28 30.75 6.59 3.19
CA LEU A 28 31.48 7.81 2.86
C LEU A 28 31.55 8.70 4.10
N SER A 29 32.70 9.32 4.38
CA SER A 29 32.75 10.28 5.49
C SER A 29 31.91 11.52 5.19
N ARG A 30 31.43 12.22 6.24
CA ARG A 30 30.75 13.53 6.08
C ARG A 30 31.61 14.51 5.27
N TYR A 31 32.92 14.55 5.54
CA TYR A 31 33.87 15.41 4.85
C TYR A 31 33.98 15.11 3.35
N GLU A 32 34.17 13.84 2.97
CA GLU A 32 34.23 13.45 1.54
C GLU A 32 32.89 13.68 0.84
N ALA A 33 31.77 13.38 1.51
CA ALA A 33 30.44 13.63 0.97
C ALA A 33 30.23 15.12 0.66
N MET A 34 30.69 16.03 1.52
CA MET A 34 30.59 17.47 1.26
C MET A 34 31.46 17.97 0.10
N ARG A 35 32.45 17.19 -0.32
CA ARG A 35 33.32 17.48 -1.48
C ARG A 35 32.82 16.88 -2.79
N LEU A 36 31.69 16.16 -2.79
CA LEU A 36 31.04 15.69 -4.01
C LEU A 36 30.58 16.89 -4.86
N GLY A 37 30.81 16.82 -6.17
CA GLY A 37 30.45 17.87 -7.12
C GLY A 37 28.93 18.00 -7.35
N PRO A 38 28.46 19.05 -8.04
CA PRO A 38 27.05 19.43 -8.14
C PRO A 38 26.14 18.40 -8.86
N GLY A 39 26.72 17.40 -9.52
CA GLY A 39 25.99 16.26 -10.09
C GLY A 39 25.66 15.16 -9.07
N TRP A 40 25.81 15.41 -7.76
CA TRP A 40 25.40 14.53 -6.68
C TRP A 40 24.24 15.16 -5.89
N SER A 41 23.14 14.41 -5.75
CA SER A 41 22.05 14.79 -4.87
C SER A 41 22.34 14.33 -3.44
N HIS A 42 21.89 15.12 -2.47
CA HIS A 42 22.04 14.82 -1.05
C HIS A 42 20.66 14.59 -0.46
N SER A 43 20.45 13.43 0.19
CA SER A 43 19.25 13.19 1.00
C SER A 43 19.64 13.05 2.46
N CYS A 44 18.80 13.58 3.35
CA CYS A 44 18.96 13.49 4.79
C CYS A 44 17.70 12.87 5.38
N HIS A 45 17.87 11.84 6.22
CA HIS A 45 16.76 11.19 6.91
C HIS A 45 17.09 10.94 8.38
N ALA A 46 16.06 10.84 9.21
CA ALA A 46 16.17 10.75 10.66
C ALA A 46 15.53 9.47 11.23
N MET A 47 16.30 8.72 12.01
CA MET A 47 15.79 7.72 12.94
C MET A 47 15.51 8.36 14.29
N LEU A 48 14.23 8.49 14.62
CA LEU A 48 13.77 8.92 15.93
C LEU A 48 13.38 7.67 16.73
N TYR A 49 13.94 7.51 17.93
CA TYR A 49 13.73 6.32 18.74
C TYR A 49 13.73 6.61 20.24
N ALA A 50 13.09 5.74 21.01
CA ALA A 50 13.05 5.85 22.47
C ALA A 50 13.13 4.47 23.15
N PRO A 51 13.77 4.35 24.32
CA PRO A 51 13.64 3.17 25.18
C PRO A 51 12.17 2.90 25.51
N ASN A 52 11.74 1.65 25.40
CA ASN A 52 10.35 1.26 25.62
C ASN A 52 10.28 0.08 26.61
N PRO A 53 9.91 0.33 27.88
CA PRO A 53 9.78 -0.70 28.90
C PRO A 53 8.50 -1.55 28.76
N GLY A 54 7.64 -1.23 27.78
CA GLY A 54 6.38 -1.93 27.56
C GLY A 54 6.54 -3.40 27.19
N MET A 55 5.55 -4.20 27.57
CA MET A 55 5.50 -5.65 27.37
C MET A 55 4.30 -6.02 26.50
N LEU A 56 4.53 -6.37 25.24
CA LEU A 56 3.48 -6.87 24.35
C LEU A 56 2.91 -8.19 24.91
N PHE A 57 1.58 -8.25 25.00
CA PHE A 57 0.83 -9.33 25.66
C PHE A 57 1.34 -9.67 27.08
N GLY A 58 1.88 -8.68 27.79
CA GLY A 58 2.45 -8.83 29.14
C GLY A 58 3.71 -9.70 29.23
N ARG A 59 4.28 -10.15 28.11
CA ARG A 59 5.33 -11.20 28.10
C ARG A 59 6.45 -11.03 27.06
N ILE A 60 6.30 -10.14 26.09
CA ILE A 60 7.32 -9.88 25.05
C ILE A 60 7.83 -8.44 25.23
N PRO A 61 9.10 -8.20 25.61
CA PRO A 61 9.62 -6.85 25.78
C PRO A 61 9.73 -6.12 24.44
N LEU A 62 9.23 -4.88 24.40
CA LEU A 62 9.32 -4.02 23.22
C LEU A 62 10.74 -3.47 22.99
N ARG A 63 11.50 -3.26 24.09
CA ARG A 63 12.90 -2.79 24.14
C ARG A 63 13.07 -1.33 23.70
N TYR A 64 12.77 -1.02 22.44
CA TYR A 64 12.74 0.35 21.92
C TYR A 64 11.55 0.54 20.97
N ALA A 65 11.03 1.76 20.92
CA ALA A 65 10.19 2.22 19.82
C ALA A 65 11.08 2.99 18.82
N VAL A 66 10.88 2.75 17.52
CA VAL A 66 11.58 3.44 16.43
C VAL A 66 10.53 3.90 15.43
N LEU A 67 10.58 5.15 15.00
CA LEU A 67 9.63 5.69 14.02
C LEU A 67 10.13 5.51 12.58
N MET A 68 9.24 5.01 11.75
CA MET A 68 9.29 5.08 10.28
C MET A 68 7.95 5.62 9.77
N GLN A 69 7.85 5.90 8.48
CA GLN A 69 6.62 6.39 7.86
C GLN A 69 6.29 5.64 6.58
N MET A 70 5.00 5.49 6.30
CA MET A 70 4.50 5.15 4.97
C MET A 70 4.54 6.41 4.11
N ARG A 71 5.13 6.32 2.91
CA ARG A 71 5.23 7.42 1.94
C ARG A 71 4.11 7.37 0.91
N PHE A 72 3.95 8.46 0.18
CA PHE A 72 3.04 8.56 -0.98
C PHE A 72 3.28 7.50 -2.07
N ASP A 73 4.51 6.99 -2.20
CA ASP A 73 4.87 5.94 -3.17
C ASP A 73 4.59 4.51 -2.66
N GLY A 74 3.92 4.36 -1.51
CA GLY A 74 3.55 3.07 -0.94
C GLY A 74 4.72 2.31 -0.29
N LEU A 75 5.85 2.99 -0.05
CA LEU A 75 7.06 2.40 0.52
C LEU A 75 7.32 2.90 1.95
N LEU A 76 7.87 2.04 2.80
CA LEU A 76 8.35 2.43 4.14
C LEU A 76 9.68 3.18 4.04
N GLY A 77 9.75 4.33 4.71
CA GLY A 77 10.95 5.16 4.79
C GLY A 77 11.13 5.81 6.16
N PHE A 78 12.24 6.53 6.32
CA PHE A 78 12.44 7.42 7.46
C PHE A 78 11.96 8.84 7.12
N PRO A 79 11.50 9.63 8.12
CA PRO A 79 11.26 11.06 7.94
C PRO A 79 12.49 11.80 7.42
N GLY A 80 12.29 12.70 6.47
CA GLY A 80 13.35 13.44 5.77
C GLY A 80 13.16 13.43 4.26
N GLY A 81 14.20 13.82 3.52
CA GLY A 81 14.13 13.95 2.06
C GLY A 81 15.39 14.56 1.45
N PHE A 82 15.29 15.08 0.23
CA PHE A 82 16.40 15.74 -0.46
C PHE A 82 16.69 17.14 0.12
N VAL A 83 17.97 17.49 0.17
CA VAL A 83 18.48 18.77 0.65
C VAL A 83 19.24 19.47 -0.48
N ASP A 84 18.79 20.67 -0.85
CA ASP A 84 19.50 21.53 -1.80
C ASP A 84 20.65 22.28 -1.13
N ARG A 85 21.85 21.71 -1.23
CA ARG A 85 23.09 22.24 -0.68
C ARG A 85 23.55 23.59 -1.26
N ARG A 86 22.86 24.13 -2.28
CA ARG A 86 23.10 25.50 -2.77
C ARG A 86 22.54 26.56 -1.84
N TYR A 87 21.53 26.21 -1.04
CA TYR A 87 20.80 27.14 -0.17
C TYR A 87 20.85 26.76 1.31
N TRP A 88 21.04 25.48 1.64
CA TRP A 88 20.91 24.97 3.01
C TRP A 88 22.10 24.12 3.45
N SER A 89 22.40 24.13 4.75
CA SER A 89 23.18 23.08 5.39
C SER A 89 22.40 21.75 5.38
N LEU A 90 23.06 20.64 5.70
CA LEU A 90 22.38 19.33 5.81
C LEU A 90 21.31 19.37 6.91
N GLU A 91 21.67 19.92 8.07
CA GLU A 91 20.80 20.05 9.23
C GLU A 91 19.63 21.00 8.97
N ASP A 92 19.84 22.16 8.35
CA ASP A 92 18.76 23.10 8.04
C ASP A 92 17.79 22.53 7.00
N GLY A 93 18.33 21.89 5.96
CA GLY A 93 17.52 21.21 4.94
C GLY A 93 16.72 20.05 5.53
N LEU A 94 17.33 19.22 6.37
CA LEU A 94 16.66 18.15 7.09
C LEU A 94 15.55 18.71 8.00
N ASN A 95 15.88 19.67 8.86
CA ASN A 95 14.94 20.27 9.80
C ASN A 95 13.76 20.94 9.10
N ARG A 96 13.98 21.55 7.93
CA ARG A 96 12.89 22.09 7.09
C ARG A 96 11.93 20.99 6.66
N VAL A 97 12.41 19.83 6.22
CA VAL A 97 11.56 18.70 5.80
C VAL A 97 10.87 18.03 7.00
N LEU A 98 11.59 17.81 8.11
CA LEU A 98 11.01 17.29 9.35
C LEU A 98 9.94 18.23 9.93
N GLY A 99 10.11 19.55 9.78
CA GLY A 99 9.09 20.54 10.18
C GLY A 99 7.77 20.43 9.41
N LEU A 100 7.79 19.93 8.17
CA LEU A 100 6.59 19.76 7.34
C LEU A 100 5.85 18.44 7.64
N GLY A 101 6.58 17.34 7.90
CA GLY A 101 6.02 16.01 8.15
C GLY A 101 5.90 15.56 9.63
N LEU A 102 6.57 16.24 10.57
CA LEU A 102 6.56 15.90 12.02
C LEU A 102 6.30 17.11 12.94
N GLY A 103 6.56 18.34 12.47
CA GLY A 103 6.21 19.59 13.15
C GLY A 103 7.07 20.02 14.36
N CYS A 104 7.51 19.09 15.21
CA CYS A 104 8.03 19.40 16.55
C CYS A 104 9.45 18.89 16.89
N VAL A 105 10.25 18.47 15.90
CA VAL A 105 11.61 17.97 16.11
C VAL A 105 12.65 18.84 15.38
N ARG A 106 13.80 19.06 16.02
CA ARG A 106 15.01 19.63 15.38
C ARG A 106 16.24 18.81 15.74
N LEU A 107 17.06 18.55 14.73
CA LEU A 107 18.31 17.80 14.79
C LEU A 107 19.50 18.70 14.49
N THR A 108 20.68 18.24 14.88
CA THR A 108 21.95 18.96 14.86
C THR A 108 23.07 18.07 14.31
N GLU A 109 24.27 18.62 14.11
CA GLU A 109 25.44 17.81 13.70
C GLU A 109 25.77 16.69 14.72
N ALA A 110 25.42 16.86 16.00
CA ALA A 110 25.61 15.83 17.03
C ALA A 110 24.71 14.59 16.84
N ASP A 111 23.68 14.69 16.01
CA ASP A 111 22.75 13.60 15.67
C ASP A 111 23.17 12.84 14.41
N TYR A 112 24.19 13.32 13.70
CA TYR A 112 24.68 12.70 12.47
C TYR A 112 25.32 11.34 12.77
N LEU A 113 24.83 10.28 12.12
CA LEU A 113 25.30 8.91 12.31
C LEU A 113 26.24 8.46 11.20
N CYS A 114 25.84 8.61 9.93
CA CYS A 114 26.61 8.12 8.78
C CYS A 114 26.20 8.75 7.45
N SER A 115 27.03 8.56 6.41
CA SER A 115 26.65 8.75 5.00
C SER A 115 26.97 7.50 4.21
N HIS A 116 26.08 7.14 3.29
CA HIS A 116 26.28 6.04 2.35
C HIS A 116 25.96 6.50 0.93
N LEU A 117 26.72 6.00 -0.05
CA LEU A 117 26.35 6.14 -1.46
C LEU A 117 25.19 5.20 -1.77
N THR A 118 24.17 5.71 -2.46
CA THR A 118 23.03 4.88 -2.88
C THR A 118 23.40 4.02 -4.08
N GLU A 119 22.74 2.87 -4.22
CA GLU A 119 22.78 2.08 -5.44
C GLU A 119 21.86 2.67 -6.52
N GLY A 120 22.12 2.33 -7.79
CA GLY A 120 21.31 2.73 -8.94
C GLY A 120 21.97 3.76 -9.87
N PRO A 121 21.25 4.22 -10.91
CA PRO A 121 21.80 5.12 -11.92
C PRO A 121 21.94 6.57 -11.44
N HIS A 122 21.19 6.96 -10.40
CA HIS A 122 21.23 8.30 -9.83
C HIS A 122 22.34 8.43 -8.79
N ARG A 123 23.13 9.49 -8.90
CA ARG A 123 24.22 9.82 -7.98
C ARG A 123 23.65 10.48 -6.72
N VAL A 124 23.27 9.67 -5.73
CA VAL A 124 22.78 10.17 -4.44
C VAL A 124 23.71 9.73 -3.30
N VAL A 125 23.94 10.63 -2.35
CA VAL A 125 24.46 10.29 -1.04
C VAL A 125 23.35 10.45 0.00
N ALA A 126 23.14 9.40 0.80
CA ALA A 126 22.15 9.34 1.84
C ALA A 126 22.81 9.57 3.20
N HIS A 127 22.63 10.76 3.75
CA HIS A 127 22.98 11.12 5.12
C HIS A 127 21.92 10.59 6.08
N PHE A 128 22.36 10.06 7.21
CA PHE A 128 21.48 9.49 8.22
C PHE A 128 21.78 10.04 9.60
N TYR A 129 20.71 10.40 10.30
CA TYR A 129 20.75 10.98 11.64
C TYR A 129 19.98 10.07 12.59
N ALA A 130 20.40 10.00 13.85
CA ALA A 130 19.72 9.22 14.88
C ALA A 130 19.66 10.00 16.19
N ARG A 131 18.44 10.22 16.71
CA ARG A 131 18.19 10.90 17.99
C ARG A 131 17.42 9.98 18.92
N GLN A 132 18.02 9.69 20.07
CA GLN A 132 17.27 9.11 21.19
C GLN A 132 16.41 10.18 21.85
N LEU A 133 15.16 9.81 22.13
CA LEU A 133 14.16 10.59 22.83
C LEU A 133 13.65 9.79 24.05
N THR A 134 12.90 10.44 24.92
CA THR A 134 11.96 9.75 25.82
C THR A 134 10.79 9.16 25.04
N LEU A 135 10.12 8.17 25.62
CA LEU A 135 8.94 7.55 24.98
C LEU A 135 7.75 8.52 24.87
N GLU A 136 7.71 9.52 25.75
CA GLU A 136 6.72 10.61 25.76
C GLU A 136 6.97 11.57 24.58
N GLU A 137 8.19 12.10 24.44
CA GLU A 137 8.56 12.95 23.28
C GLU A 137 8.33 12.23 21.95
N LEU A 138 8.65 10.93 21.86
CA LEU A 138 8.40 10.14 20.66
C LEU A 138 6.89 10.03 20.34
N HIS A 139 6.04 9.96 21.37
CA HIS A 139 4.59 9.95 21.23
C HIS A 139 4.04 11.34 20.88
N THR A 140 4.58 12.42 21.44
CA THR A 140 4.27 13.79 21.01
C THR A 140 4.55 13.98 19.51
N ILE A 141 5.65 13.43 19.01
CA ILE A 141 5.98 13.48 17.57
C ILE A 141 4.95 12.71 16.72
N GLU A 142 4.44 11.57 17.17
CA GLU A 142 3.35 10.86 16.47
C GLU A 142 2.05 11.69 16.45
N ILE A 143 1.72 12.35 17.55
CA ILE A 143 0.56 13.24 17.65
C ILE A 143 0.74 14.47 16.74
N CYS A 144 1.92 15.06 16.66
CA CYS A 144 2.19 16.17 15.75
C CYS A 144 2.21 15.74 14.28
N ALA A 145 2.69 14.53 13.96
CA ALA A 145 2.78 14.02 12.59
C ALA A 145 1.40 13.86 11.92
N VAL A 146 0.35 13.45 12.64
CA VAL A 146 -1.02 13.36 12.10
C VAL A 146 -1.68 14.73 11.86
N HIS A 147 -1.16 15.79 12.52
CA HIS A 147 -1.57 17.18 12.29
C HIS A 147 -0.57 17.95 11.41
N SER A 148 0.42 17.27 10.83
CA SER A 148 1.49 17.88 10.03
C SER A 148 0.99 18.27 8.64
N ARG A 149 1.72 19.17 7.97
CA ARG A 149 1.32 19.70 6.66
C ARG A 149 1.35 18.63 5.56
N ASP A 150 2.27 17.68 5.67
CA ASP A 150 2.47 16.64 4.65
C ASP A 150 1.63 15.38 4.91
N HIS A 151 0.85 15.36 5.99
CA HIS A 151 -0.04 14.24 6.33
C HIS A 151 -1.15 14.09 5.28
N GLY A 152 -1.28 12.89 4.71
CA GLY A 152 -2.19 12.61 3.59
C GLY A 152 -1.69 13.11 2.22
N LEU A 153 -0.50 13.73 2.16
CA LEU A 153 0.14 14.19 0.92
C LEU A 153 1.41 13.40 0.63
N GLU A 154 2.56 13.79 1.16
CA GLU A 154 3.82 13.02 1.01
C GLU A 154 3.93 11.88 2.05
N VAL A 155 3.21 12.00 3.18
CA VAL A 155 3.27 11.09 4.33
C VAL A 155 1.91 10.49 4.63
N MET A 156 1.78 9.17 4.47
CA MET A 156 0.52 8.42 4.65
C MET A 156 0.31 7.91 6.08
N GLY A 157 1.30 8.06 6.96
CA GLY A 157 1.18 7.74 8.39
C GLY A 157 2.48 7.24 9.02
N MET A 158 2.61 7.44 10.33
CA MET A 158 3.74 6.95 11.13
C MET A 158 3.53 5.49 11.55
N VAL A 159 4.60 4.72 11.61
CA VAL A 159 4.61 3.35 12.12
C VAL A 159 5.78 3.13 13.08
N ARG A 160 5.53 2.40 14.18
CA ARG A 160 6.57 1.94 15.10
C ARG A 160 7.16 0.61 14.62
N VAL A 161 8.49 0.51 14.53
CA VAL A 161 9.18 -0.74 14.17
C VAL A 161 9.08 -1.75 15.32
N PRO A 162 8.52 -2.96 15.11
CA PRO A 162 8.42 -3.98 16.16
C PRO A 162 9.75 -4.75 16.30
N LEU A 163 10.63 -4.33 17.21
CA LEU A 163 11.97 -4.93 17.39
C LEU A 163 12.00 -6.31 18.08
N TYR A 164 10.84 -6.86 18.44
CA TYR A 164 10.71 -8.21 18.99
C TYR A 164 10.53 -9.25 17.87
N THR A 165 10.75 -10.52 18.20
CA THR A 165 10.36 -11.66 17.35
C THR A 165 9.49 -12.61 18.15
N GLN A 166 8.34 -13.01 17.59
CA GLN A 166 7.39 -13.92 18.23
C GLN A 166 7.86 -15.39 18.14
N LYS A 167 7.16 -16.29 18.84
CA LYS A 167 7.54 -17.72 18.96
C LYS A 167 7.51 -18.48 17.63
N ASP A 168 6.75 -17.99 16.65
CA ASP A 168 6.68 -18.47 15.27
C ASP A 168 7.94 -18.14 14.44
N ARG A 169 8.85 -17.32 15.00
CA ARG A 169 10.06 -16.77 14.35
C ARG A 169 9.79 -15.82 13.19
N MET A 170 8.55 -15.34 13.03
CA MET A 170 8.13 -14.47 11.93
C MET A 170 7.47 -13.18 12.43
N GLY A 171 6.55 -13.27 13.40
CA GLY A 171 5.83 -12.12 13.92
C GLY A 171 6.74 -11.09 14.59
N GLY A 172 6.52 -9.80 14.30
CA GLY A 172 7.39 -8.70 14.73
C GLY A 172 8.41 -8.33 13.65
N LEU A 173 9.69 -8.20 14.02
CA LEU A 173 10.75 -7.66 13.17
C LEU A 173 10.89 -8.39 11.81
N PRO A 174 10.83 -9.74 11.71
CA PRO A 174 10.94 -10.41 10.42
C PRO A 174 9.80 -10.03 9.46
N ASN A 175 8.53 -10.11 9.90
CA ASN A 175 7.40 -9.65 9.10
C ASN A 175 7.50 -8.17 8.73
N PHE A 176 7.98 -7.30 9.64
CA PHE A 176 8.21 -5.89 9.33
C PHE A 176 9.25 -5.71 8.22
N LEU A 177 10.38 -6.42 8.30
CA LEU A 177 11.42 -6.42 7.26
C LEU A 177 10.96 -7.08 5.94
N GLY A 178 9.84 -7.80 5.93
CA GLY A 178 9.20 -8.34 4.73
C GLY A 178 8.46 -7.31 3.89
N ASN A 179 8.20 -6.10 4.41
CA ASN A 179 7.57 -5.01 3.66
C ASN A 179 8.50 -4.40 2.59
N SER A 180 7.92 -3.57 1.73
CA SER A 180 8.64 -2.76 0.74
C SER A 180 9.18 -1.48 1.37
N PHE A 181 10.45 -1.16 1.11
CA PHE A 181 11.14 0.01 1.65
C PHE A 181 11.69 0.89 0.53
N ILE A 182 11.73 2.22 0.74
CA ILE A 182 12.33 3.15 -0.23
C ILE A 182 13.86 3.07 -0.18
N GLY A 183 14.48 2.93 -1.36
CA GLY A 183 15.94 3.08 -1.56
C GLY A 183 16.78 2.43 -0.46
N THR A 184 17.47 3.26 0.32
CA THR A 184 18.42 2.83 1.37
C THR A 184 17.79 2.66 2.76
N ALA A 185 16.49 2.91 2.95
CA ALA A 185 15.87 2.97 4.28
C ALA A 185 15.96 1.64 5.05
N LYS A 186 15.80 0.49 4.37
CA LYS A 186 15.96 -0.83 5.01
C LYS A 186 17.39 -1.07 5.49
N PHE A 187 18.39 -0.66 4.70
CA PHE A 187 19.79 -0.73 5.10
C PHE A 187 20.06 0.19 6.30
N GLN A 188 19.61 1.45 6.24
CA GLN A 188 19.78 2.44 7.30
C GLN A 188 19.15 1.98 8.63
N LEU A 189 17.97 1.36 8.59
CA LEU A 189 17.33 0.77 9.77
C LEU A 189 18.22 -0.30 10.41
N LEU A 190 18.65 -1.30 9.63
CA LEU A 190 19.45 -2.42 10.14
C LEU A 190 20.83 -1.94 10.62
N PHE A 191 21.45 -1.00 9.91
CA PHE A 191 22.70 -0.34 10.28
C PHE A 191 22.58 0.36 11.63
N ALA A 192 21.58 1.23 11.79
CA ALA A 192 21.37 1.97 13.03
C ALA A 192 21.05 1.04 14.22
N LEU A 193 20.20 0.03 14.02
CA LEU A 193 19.90 -0.96 15.07
C LEU A 193 21.15 -1.73 15.55
N LYS A 194 22.11 -1.99 14.65
CA LYS A 194 23.41 -2.59 14.97
C LYS A 194 24.31 -1.59 15.71
N VAL A 195 24.65 -0.45 15.11
CA VAL A 195 25.68 0.46 15.66
C VAL A 195 25.26 1.18 16.93
N LEU A 196 23.94 1.37 17.15
CA LEU A 196 23.38 1.90 18.39
C LEU A 196 23.16 0.80 19.45
N ASN A 197 23.62 -0.44 19.21
CA ASN A 197 23.49 -1.61 20.09
C ASN A 197 22.04 -1.92 20.51
N MET A 198 21.07 -1.58 19.65
CA MET A 198 19.65 -1.78 19.92
C MET A 198 19.25 -3.24 19.67
N VAL A 199 19.82 -3.91 18.67
CA VAL A 199 19.57 -5.33 18.37
C VAL A 199 20.91 -6.01 18.03
N PRO A 200 21.23 -7.17 18.63
CA PRO A 200 22.44 -7.92 18.28
C PRO A 200 22.47 -8.31 16.80
N GLU A 201 23.66 -8.34 16.22
CA GLU A 201 23.87 -8.61 14.79
C GLU A 201 23.30 -9.98 14.36
N GLU A 202 23.44 -11.00 15.21
CA GLU A 202 22.91 -12.34 14.99
C GLU A 202 21.38 -12.32 14.90
N LYS A 203 20.72 -11.45 15.68
CA LYS A 203 19.26 -11.30 15.66
C LYS A 203 18.76 -10.50 14.46
N LEU A 204 19.55 -9.56 13.96
CA LEU A 204 19.29 -8.91 12.67
C LEU A 204 19.43 -9.91 11.51
N ALA A 205 20.48 -10.75 11.53
CA ALA A 205 20.70 -11.82 10.55
C ALA A 205 19.59 -12.88 10.57
N GLU A 206 19.17 -13.36 11.75
CA GLU A 206 18.02 -14.26 11.89
C GLU A 206 16.74 -13.66 11.29
N ALA A 207 16.46 -12.37 11.56
CA ALA A 207 15.25 -11.70 11.09
C ALA A 207 15.26 -11.48 9.56
N VAL A 208 16.40 -11.11 8.96
CA VAL A 208 16.52 -10.97 7.50
C VAL A 208 16.41 -12.33 6.81
N ALA A 209 17.11 -13.35 7.30
CA ALA A 209 17.08 -14.70 6.73
C ALA A 209 15.68 -15.32 6.75
N ALA A 210 14.86 -15.00 7.75
CA ALA A 210 13.46 -15.41 7.82
C ALA A 210 12.61 -14.87 6.65
N THR A 211 12.81 -13.62 6.23
CA THR A 211 12.11 -13.04 5.06
C THR A 211 12.46 -13.72 3.74
N GLN A 212 13.69 -14.22 3.61
CA GLN A 212 14.14 -14.87 2.37
C GLN A 212 13.55 -16.28 2.20
N LYS A 213 13.29 -16.99 3.31
CA LYS A 213 12.67 -18.32 3.29
C LYS A 213 11.23 -18.30 2.76
N GLN A 214 10.52 -17.18 2.93
CA GLN A 214 9.18 -16.97 2.35
C GLN A 214 9.19 -16.68 0.83
N LYS A 215 10.33 -16.27 0.25
CA LYS A 215 10.44 -16.04 -1.21
C LYS A 215 10.62 -17.33 -2.03
N LYS A 216 10.71 -18.50 -1.40
CA LYS A 216 10.47 -19.77 -2.10
C LYS A 216 8.99 -19.77 -2.54
N PRO A 217 8.65 -19.99 -3.82
CA PRO A 217 7.29 -19.74 -4.29
C PRO A 217 6.26 -20.54 -3.48
N ALA A 218 5.45 -19.82 -2.69
CA ALA A 218 4.15 -20.33 -2.31
C ALA A 218 3.37 -20.46 -3.63
N ALA A 219 2.90 -21.67 -3.96
CA ALA A 219 2.13 -21.91 -5.17
C ALA A 219 0.95 -20.91 -5.19
N GLU A 220 0.85 -20.13 -6.27
CA GLU A 220 0.00 -18.94 -6.31
C GLU A 220 -1.46 -19.28 -6.00
N PRO A 221 -2.15 -18.50 -5.14
CA PRO A 221 -3.59 -18.61 -5.01
C PRO A 221 -4.30 -18.32 -6.35
N ALA A 222 -3.69 -17.54 -7.26
CA ALA A 222 -4.20 -17.34 -8.61
C ALA A 222 -4.30 -18.63 -9.43
N ALA A 223 -3.34 -19.56 -9.30
CA ALA A 223 -3.40 -20.86 -9.96
C ALA A 223 -4.53 -21.74 -9.39
N VAL A 224 -4.76 -21.67 -8.08
CA VAL A 224 -5.88 -22.36 -7.42
C VAL A 224 -7.22 -21.77 -7.87
N THR A 225 -7.36 -20.44 -7.92
CA THR A 225 -8.56 -19.76 -8.43
C THR A 225 -8.82 -20.15 -9.89
N ALA A 226 -7.82 -20.08 -10.77
CA ALA A 226 -7.97 -20.45 -12.18
C ALA A 226 -8.39 -21.92 -12.36
N ALA A 227 -7.78 -22.86 -11.61
CA ALA A 227 -8.14 -24.27 -11.66
C ALA A 227 -9.56 -24.55 -11.13
N VAL A 228 -9.95 -23.90 -10.04
CA VAL A 228 -11.31 -24.02 -9.47
C VAL A 228 -12.35 -23.43 -10.42
N THR A 229 -12.12 -22.23 -10.98
CA THR A 229 -13.02 -21.63 -11.97
C THR A 229 -13.20 -22.54 -13.19
N ALA A 230 -12.11 -23.05 -13.78
CA ALA A 230 -12.19 -23.94 -14.94
C ALA A 230 -12.95 -25.25 -14.65
N ALA A 231 -12.69 -25.88 -13.50
CA ALA A 231 -13.37 -27.11 -13.08
C ALA A 231 -14.86 -26.88 -12.80
N VAL A 232 -15.23 -25.78 -12.14
CA VAL A 232 -16.63 -25.42 -11.86
C VAL A 232 -17.37 -25.13 -13.16
N THR A 233 -16.82 -24.31 -14.07
CA THR A 233 -17.46 -24.01 -15.36
C THR A 233 -17.72 -25.30 -16.15
N THR A 234 -16.72 -26.17 -16.29
CA THR A 234 -16.86 -27.40 -17.10
C THR A 234 -17.94 -28.33 -16.52
N ASN A 235 -17.88 -28.62 -15.21
CA ASN A 235 -18.76 -29.60 -14.58
C ASN A 235 -20.19 -29.07 -14.42
N VAL A 236 -20.37 -27.80 -14.01
CA VAL A 236 -21.70 -27.22 -13.82
C VAL A 236 -22.40 -27.00 -15.16
N THR A 237 -21.72 -26.46 -16.17
CA THR A 237 -22.33 -26.27 -17.50
C THR A 237 -22.74 -27.62 -18.10
N ALA A 238 -21.87 -28.64 -18.07
CA ALA A 238 -22.22 -29.95 -18.61
C ALA A 238 -23.43 -30.59 -17.89
N ALA A 239 -23.46 -30.55 -16.55
CA ALA A 239 -24.54 -31.11 -15.76
C ALA A 239 -25.87 -30.37 -15.94
N VAL A 240 -25.84 -29.03 -15.95
CA VAL A 240 -27.04 -28.19 -16.15
C VAL A 240 -27.58 -28.35 -17.56
N THR A 241 -26.73 -28.33 -18.60
CA THR A 241 -27.17 -28.56 -19.99
C THR A 241 -27.80 -29.93 -20.14
N ALA A 242 -27.17 -31.01 -19.63
CA ALA A 242 -27.75 -32.35 -19.69
C ALA A 242 -29.11 -32.43 -18.99
N ALA A 243 -29.22 -31.95 -17.74
CA ALA A 243 -30.46 -31.99 -16.97
C ALA A 243 -31.58 -31.15 -17.61
N VAL A 244 -31.27 -29.96 -18.10
CA VAL A 244 -32.24 -29.08 -18.77
C VAL A 244 -32.69 -29.70 -20.10
N THR A 245 -31.77 -30.21 -20.93
CA THR A 245 -32.14 -30.86 -22.19
C THR A 245 -33.02 -32.07 -21.97
N THR A 246 -32.69 -32.98 -21.03
CA THR A 246 -33.52 -34.16 -20.74
C THR A 246 -34.92 -33.77 -20.24
N ASN A 247 -34.99 -32.88 -19.23
CA ASN A 247 -36.27 -32.55 -18.59
C ASN A 247 -37.17 -31.70 -19.48
N VAL A 248 -36.62 -30.70 -20.18
CA VAL A 248 -37.40 -29.84 -21.08
C VAL A 248 -37.84 -30.61 -22.31
N THR A 249 -36.98 -31.42 -22.93
CA THR A 249 -37.37 -32.23 -24.10
C THR A 249 -38.47 -33.22 -23.71
N ALA A 250 -38.33 -33.94 -22.59
CA ALA A 250 -39.37 -34.87 -22.12
C ALA A 250 -40.71 -34.15 -21.87
N ALA A 251 -40.71 -33.05 -21.12
CA ALA A 251 -41.93 -32.30 -20.81
C ALA A 251 -42.60 -31.71 -22.07
N VAL A 252 -41.81 -31.15 -23.00
CA VAL A 252 -42.33 -30.60 -24.26
C VAL A 252 -42.89 -31.72 -25.14
N THR A 253 -42.20 -32.86 -25.28
CA THR A 253 -42.72 -33.99 -26.05
C THR A 253 -44.04 -34.51 -25.46
N THR A 254 -44.12 -34.75 -24.15
CA THR A 254 -45.36 -35.23 -23.51
C THR A 254 -46.52 -34.24 -23.73
N ASN A 255 -46.30 -32.95 -23.50
CA ASN A 255 -47.35 -31.93 -23.62
C ASN A 255 -47.79 -31.72 -25.08
N VAL A 256 -46.85 -31.68 -26.04
CA VAL A 256 -47.17 -31.51 -27.46
C VAL A 256 -47.87 -32.75 -28.01
N THR A 257 -47.41 -33.96 -27.69
CA THR A 257 -48.10 -35.19 -28.08
C THR A 257 -49.52 -35.24 -27.52
N ALA A 258 -49.71 -34.93 -26.23
CA ALA A 258 -51.05 -34.89 -25.64
C ALA A 258 -51.98 -33.88 -26.33
N ALA A 259 -51.49 -32.67 -26.64
CA ALA A 259 -52.26 -31.65 -27.34
C ALA A 259 -52.62 -32.04 -28.79
N VAL A 260 -51.69 -32.68 -29.52
CA VAL A 260 -51.93 -33.16 -30.89
C VAL A 260 -52.93 -34.33 -30.90
N THR A 261 -52.82 -35.28 -29.96
CA THR A 261 -53.78 -36.38 -29.83
C THR A 261 -55.17 -35.86 -29.45
N ALA A 262 -55.27 -34.90 -28.53
CA ALA A 262 -56.55 -34.29 -28.16
C ALA A 262 -57.21 -33.61 -29.37
N ASN A 263 -56.47 -32.85 -30.16
CA ASN A 263 -57.00 -32.18 -31.36
C ASN A 263 -57.38 -33.15 -32.50
N GLN A 264 -56.74 -34.32 -32.60
CA GLN A 264 -57.13 -35.35 -33.59
C GLN A 264 -58.45 -36.07 -33.23
N MET A 265 -58.87 -36.07 -31.95
CA MET A 265 -60.13 -36.74 -31.54
C MET A 265 -61.39 -35.87 -31.67
N VAL A 266 -61.28 -34.59 -32.02
CA VAL A 266 -62.40 -33.63 -32.05
C VAL A 266 -63.01 -33.43 -33.45
N ALA A 267 -62.58 -34.21 -34.46
CA ALA A 267 -62.95 -34.00 -35.86
C ALA A 267 -64.03 -34.98 -36.41
N LYS A 268 -65.29 -34.89 -35.94
CA LYS A 268 -66.53 -35.21 -36.71
C LYS A 268 -67.83 -34.75 -35.96
N PRO A 269 -68.99 -34.57 -36.62
CA PRO A 269 -69.58 -33.22 -36.70
C PRO A 269 -71.11 -33.12 -36.42
N ALA A 270 -71.67 -31.92 -36.68
CA ALA A 270 -73.09 -31.47 -36.71
C ALA A 270 -73.54 -30.68 -35.44
N ASN A 271 -73.86 -29.37 -35.54
CA ASN A 271 -75.11 -28.70 -36.01
C ASN A 271 -76.15 -28.66 -34.84
N GLU A 272 -76.49 -27.54 -34.19
CA GLU A 272 -77.50 -26.50 -34.55
C GLU A 272 -77.76 -25.56 -33.31
N LEU A 273 -78.46 -24.40 -33.28
CA LEU A 273 -79.14 -23.52 -34.27
C LEU A 273 -79.43 -22.10 -33.68
N ALA A 274 -78.86 -21.02 -34.26
CA ALA A 274 -79.37 -19.61 -34.28
C ALA A 274 -79.57 -18.82 -32.93
N ASN A 275 -79.79 -17.49 -32.86
CA ASN A 275 -80.09 -16.46 -33.90
C ASN A 275 -79.84 -14.99 -33.41
N GLN A 276 -79.82 -14.02 -34.35
CA GLN A 276 -79.93 -12.53 -34.20
C GLN A 276 -78.65 -11.71 -33.84
N PRO A 277 -78.52 -10.42 -34.27
CA PRO A 277 -78.00 -10.09 -35.60
C PRO A 277 -76.89 -9.02 -35.65
N LEU A 278 -76.27 -8.84 -36.83
CA LEU A 278 -75.12 -7.95 -37.08
C LEU A 278 -75.47 -6.46 -37.22
N ALA A 279 -74.49 -5.60 -36.87
CA ALA A 279 -74.34 -4.25 -37.43
C ALA A 279 -72.84 -3.93 -37.68
N VAL A 280 -72.58 -3.27 -38.82
CA VAL A 280 -71.31 -2.86 -39.48
C VAL A 280 -71.66 -1.51 -40.17
N PRO A 281 -70.78 -0.54 -40.56
CA PRO A 281 -69.29 -0.48 -40.66
C PRO A 281 -68.69 0.44 -39.56
N ALA A 282 -67.53 1.12 -39.63
CA ALA A 282 -66.61 1.46 -40.72
C ALA A 282 -65.14 1.70 -40.25
N ALA A 283 -64.31 2.23 -41.15
CA ALA A 283 -62.91 2.64 -40.92
C ALA A 283 -62.62 4.03 -41.54
N GLU A 284 -61.38 4.51 -41.36
CA GLU A 284 -60.73 5.67 -42.02
C GLU A 284 -61.04 7.10 -41.49
N PRO A 285 -60.13 8.10 -41.69
CA PRO A 285 -58.66 7.99 -41.72
C PRO A 285 -57.88 9.14 -41.01
N VAL A 286 -56.54 8.99 -41.07
CA VAL A 286 -55.41 9.90 -40.81
C VAL A 286 -55.59 11.38 -41.21
N ALA A 287 -55.08 12.32 -40.38
CA ALA A 287 -54.53 13.60 -40.82
C ALA A 287 -53.54 14.25 -39.80
N GLU A 288 -52.29 14.42 -40.23
CA GLU A 288 -51.35 15.50 -39.82
C GLU A 288 -51.61 16.73 -40.75
N PRO A 289 -50.94 17.93 -40.68
CA PRO A 289 -49.78 18.33 -39.88
C PRO A 289 -49.79 19.78 -39.28
N ALA A 290 -48.65 20.13 -38.64
CA ALA A 290 -47.92 21.41 -38.71
C ALA A 290 -48.35 22.71 -37.96
N ALA A 291 -47.26 23.41 -37.55
CA ALA A 291 -47.06 24.87 -37.42
C ALA A 291 -47.10 25.53 -36.01
N GLU A 292 -45.88 25.74 -35.51
CA GLU A 292 -45.38 26.84 -34.66
C GLU A 292 -45.90 28.26 -35.05
N PRO A 293 -45.89 29.29 -34.16
CA PRO A 293 -44.62 29.87 -33.66
C PRO A 293 -44.55 30.56 -32.28
N MET A 294 -43.30 30.68 -31.81
CA MET A 294 -42.63 31.74 -31.04
C MET A 294 -43.42 32.64 -30.04
N THR A 295 -42.87 32.80 -28.82
CA THR A 295 -42.26 34.09 -28.38
C THR A 295 -41.47 33.96 -27.07
N GLU A 296 -40.21 34.43 -27.10
CA GLU A 296 -39.43 34.92 -25.95
C GLU A 296 -39.75 36.43 -25.75
N PRO A 297 -39.39 37.14 -24.64
CA PRO A 297 -37.99 37.56 -24.44
C PRO A 297 -37.51 37.85 -22.98
N ALA A 298 -36.20 38.14 -22.87
CA ALA A 298 -35.47 38.95 -21.84
C ALA A 298 -35.41 38.42 -20.38
N VAL A 299 -34.27 38.18 -19.71
CA VAL A 299 -32.90 38.78 -19.64
C VAL A 299 -32.80 40.02 -18.70
N GLU A 300 -31.74 40.00 -17.87
CA GLU A 300 -31.21 40.99 -16.88
C GLU A 300 -31.42 40.65 -15.38
N SER A 301 -30.47 40.85 -14.46
CA SER A 301 -29.09 41.41 -14.54
C SER A 301 -28.14 40.92 -13.42
N MET A 302 -26.88 41.38 -13.48
CA MET A 302 -25.70 41.07 -12.65
C MET A 302 -25.78 41.55 -11.18
N ALA A 303 -24.97 40.99 -10.28
CA ALA A 303 -23.93 41.72 -9.52
C ALA A 303 -23.07 40.80 -8.60
N GLU A 304 -21.78 41.15 -8.50
CA GLU A 304 -20.70 40.75 -7.55
C GLU A 304 -20.52 39.27 -7.13
#